data_AF-A0A1I2XD52-F1
#
_entry.id   AF-A0A1I2XD52-F1
#
_cell.length_a   1.000
_cell.length_b   1.000
_cell.length_c   1.000
_cell.angle_alpha   90.00
_cell.angle_beta   90.00
_cell.angle_gamma   90.00
#
_symmetry.space_group_name_H-M   'P 1'
#
loop_
_entity.id
_entity.type
_entity.pdbx_description
1 polymer ?
#
loop_
_entity_poly.entity_id
_entity_poly.type
_entity_poly.pdbx_seq_one_letter_code
_entity_poly.pdbx_strand_id
1 'polypeptide(L)'
;MRVPSVEDILGDKLTAFAPNTTGIPYFKGKTSMSMEILKQLYDVGNLIDVAEDCTLVKTTFELFAAVELKYRECEVSVDGVLEDIYQTALCIVSRGIEGEGNFEELQTGIQRVSRFIFSETFHISTKQLPLLQKQPTWQSFYDPKM
;
A
#
# COMPACT_ATOMS: atom_id res chain seq x y z
N MET A 1 -8.74 -18.04 18.55
CA MET A 1 -8.60 -17.05 17.45
C MET A 1 -8.20 -17.83 16.20
N ARG A 2 -8.89 -17.62 15.08
CA ARG A 2 -8.49 -18.18 13.78
C ARG A 2 -7.55 -17.16 13.13
N VAL A 3 -6.40 -17.61 12.65
CA VAL A 3 -5.48 -16.76 11.87
C VAL A 3 -6.12 -16.56 10.49
N PRO A 4 -6.27 -15.32 10.00
CA PRO A 4 -6.83 -15.09 8.66
C PRO A 4 -5.91 -15.69 7.59
N SER A 5 -6.52 -16.24 6.54
CA SER A 5 -5.81 -16.71 5.35
C SER A 5 -5.34 -15.54 4.47
N VAL A 6 -4.51 -15.83 3.46
CA VAL A 6 -4.09 -14.83 2.45
C VAL A 6 -5.32 -14.27 1.74
N GLU A 7 -6.27 -15.14 1.40
CA GLU A 7 -7.52 -14.81 0.74
C GLU A 7 -8.41 -13.90 1.59
N ASP A 8 -8.45 -14.16 2.91
CA ASP A 8 -9.19 -13.31 3.84
C ASP A 8 -8.61 -11.89 3.88
N ILE A 9 -7.28 -11.79 3.91
CA ILE A 9 -6.59 -10.49 3.92
C ILE A 9 -6.77 -9.79 2.57
N LEU A 10 -6.65 -10.50 1.45
CA LEU A 10 -6.84 -9.92 0.12
C LEU A 10 -8.25 -9.35 -0.05
N GLY A 11 -9.28 -10.09 0.41
CA GLY A 11 -10.67 -9.61 0.40
C GLY A 11 -10.85 -8.31 1.19
N ASP A 12 -10.33 -8.25 2.42
CA ASP A 12 -10.33 -7.03 3.26
C ASP A 12 -9.61 -5.86 2.57
N LYS A 13 -8.41 -6.10 2.04
CA LYS A 13 -7.61 -5.08 1.33
C LYS A 13 -8.30 -4.53 0.09
N LEU A 14 -8.99 -5.38 -0.68
CA LEU A 14 -9.82 -4.95 -1.80
C LEU A 14 -10.95 -4.03 -1.34
N THR A 15 -11.70 -4.40 -0.29
CA THR A 15 -12.77 -3.54 0.24
C THR A 15 -12.26 -2.19 0.76
N ALA A 16 -11.05 -2.17 1.34
CA ALA A 16 -10.41 -0.98 1.85
C ALA A 16 -9.88 -0.03 0.75
N PHE A 17 -9.69 -0.54 -0.48
CA PHE A 17 -9.20 0.25 -1.61
C PHE A 17 -10.28 1.13 -2.25
N ALA A 18 -11.58 0.83 -2.07
CA ALA A 18 -12.72 1.53 -2.70
C ALA A 18 -13.01 2.92 -2.08
N PRO A 19 -12.46 4.03 -2.59
CA PRO A 19 -12.42 5.28 -1.83
C PRO A 19 -13.74 6.07 -1.81
N ASN A 20 -14.68 5.77 -2.70
CA ASN A 20 -15.96 6.47 -2.81
C ASN A 20 -17.10 5.72 -2.10
N THR A 21 -16.87 4.46 -1.70
CA THR A 21 -17.87 3.59 -1.07
C THR A 21 -17.42 3.14 0.32
N THR A 22 -16.85 1.93 0.46
CA THR A 22 -16.51 1.29 1.75
C THR A 22 -15.09 1.56 2.23
N GLY A 23 -14.17 1.80 1.31
CA GLY A 23 -12.74 1.88 1.56
C GLY A 23 -12.29 3.23 2.08
N ILE A 24 -10.98 3.43 2.09
CA ILE A 24 -10.37 4.61 2.70
C ILE A 24 -10.79 5.86 1.89
N PRO A 25 -11.51 6.83 2.49
CA PRO A 25 -11.94 8.02 1.75
C PRO A 25 -10.73 8.88 1.43
N TYR A 26 -10.79 9.66 0.34
CA TYR A 26 -9.72 10.58 -0.06
C TYR A 26 -9.28 11.52 1.06
N PHE A 27 -10.22 11.96 1.91
CA PHE A 27 -9.96 12.88 3.00
C PHE A 27 -10.61 12.42 4.30
N LYS A 28 -9.88 12.59 5.42
CA LYS A 28 -10.44 12.60 6.77
C LYS A 28 -10.27 14.01 7.34
N GLY A 29 -11.35 14.79 7.29
CA GLY A 29 -11.28 16.23 7.57
C GLY A 29 -10.42 16.94 6.53
N LYS A 30 -9.33 17.58 6.96
CA LYS A 30 -8.36 18.25 6.07
C LYS A 30 -7.17 17.37 5.69
N THR A 31 -7.11 16.14 6.20
CA THR A 31 -5.98 15.23 5.99
C THR A 31 -6.25 14.38 4.76
N SER A 32 -5.36 14.48 3.78
CA SER A 32 -5.34 13.59 2.61
C SER A 32 -4.92 12.17 3.04
N MET A 33 -5.72 11.20 2.62
CA MET A 33 -5.54 9.77 2.91
C MET A 33 -5.08 8.99 1.66
N SER A 34 -4.70 9.69 0.59
CA SER A 34 -4.25 9.07 -0.67
C SER A 34 -3.14 8.05 -0.47
N MET A 35 -2.18 8.33 0.42
CA MET A 35 -1.12 7.36 0.75
C MET A 35 -1.69 6.05 1.33
N GLU A 36 -2.73 6.13 2.18
CA GLU A 36 -3.36 4.96 2.78
C GLU A 36 -4.16 4.15 1.75
N ILE A 37 -4.85 4.82 0.82
CA ILE A 37 -5.51 4.19 -0.34
C ILE A 37 -4.48 3.43 -1.18
N LEU A 38 -3.36 4.08 -1.52
CA LEU A 38 -2.33 3.48 -2.36
C LEU A 38 -1.56 2.35 -1.66
N LYS A 39 -1.46 2.37 -0.32
CA LYS A 39 -0.97 1.22 0.44
C LYS A 39 -1.89 0.01 0.30
N GLN A 40 -3.22 0.19 0.28
CA GLN A 40 -4.14 -0.93 0.03
C GLN A 40 -3.91 -1.52 -1.37
N LEU A 41 -3.76 -0.67 -2.39
CA LEU A 41 -3.47 -1.12 -3.76
C LEU A 41 -2.14 -1.90 -3.84
N TYR A 42 -1.11 -1.44 -3.13
CA TYR A 42 0.17 -2.15 -3.06
C TYR A 42 0.02 -3.52 -2.38
N ASP A 43 -0.69 -3.58 -1.25
CA ASP A 43 -0.97 -4.84 -0.55
C ASP A 43 -1.77 -5.81 -1.44
N VAL A 44 -2.82 -5.33 -2.12
CA VAL A 44 -3.60 -6.12 -3.09
C VAL A 44 -2.69 -6.69 -4.18
N GLY A 45 -1.81 -5.86 -4.76
CA GLY A 45 -0.87 -6.28 -5.79
C GLY A 45 0.10 -7.38 -5.33
N ASN A 46 0.52 -7.37 -4.06
CA ASN A 46 1.40 -8.41 -3.53
C ASN A 46 0.65 -9.68 -3.12
N LEU A 47 -0.58 -9.55 -2.62
CA LEU A 47 -1.38 -10.67 -2.14
C LEU A 47 -2.05 -11.45 -3.27
N ILE A 48 -2.40 -10.79 -4.38
CA ILE A 48 -3.04 -11.46 -5.52
C ILE A 48 -2.13 -12.50 -6.18
N ASP A 49 -0.81 -12.30 -6.13
CA ASP A 49 0.17 -13.22 -6.70
C ASP A 49 0.31 -14.54 -5.90
N VAL A 50 -0.13 -14.54 -4.64
CA VAL A 50 -0.01 -15.69 -3.72
C VAL A 50 -1.34 -16.26 -3.25
N ALA A 51 -2.46 -15.64 -3.61
CA ALA A 51 -3.80 -16.15 -3.33
C ALA A 51 -4.15 -17.30 -4.29
N GLU A 52 -4.65 -18.41 -3.75
CA GLU A 52 -4.96 -19.60 -4.55
C GLU A 52 -6.48 -19.79 -4.73
N ASP A 53 -7.28 -19.37 -3.74
CA ASP A 53 -8.75 -19.53 -3.77
C ASP A 53 -9.49 -18.20 -3.96
N CYS A 54 -9.77 -17.87 -5.23
CA CYS A 54 -10.57 -16.70 -5.59
C CYS A 54 -12.02 -16.76 -5.05
N THR A 55 -12.57 -17.95 -4.81
CA THR A 55 -13.92 -18.09 -4.23
C THR A 55 -13.94 -17.62 -2.78
N LEU A 56 -12.88 -17.93 -2.02
CA LEU A 56 -12.73 -17.44 -0.66
C LEU A 56 -12.50 -15.92 -0.64
N VAL A 57 -11.65 -15.39 -1.53
CA VAL A 57 -11.46 -13.93 -1.69
C VAL A 57 -12.79 -13.24 -1.93
N LYS A 58 -13.60 -13.74 -2.87
CA LYS A 58 -14.92 -13.21 -3.19
C LYS A 58 -15.84 -13.24 -1.96
N THR A 59 -15.92 -14.38 -1.28
CA THR A 59 -16.80 -14.54 -0.11
C THR A 59 -16.43 -13.55 0.99
N THR A 60 -15.12 -13.39 1.24
CA THR A 60 -14.62 -12.49 2.27
C THR A 60 -14.82 -11.03 1.87
N PHE A 61 -14.58 -10.68 0.60
CA PHE A 61 -14.89 -9.36 0.05
C PHE A 61 -16.37 -9.00 0.22
N GLU A 62 -17.30 -9.88 -0.16
CA GLU A 62 -18.75 -9.64 -0.04
C GLU A 62 -19.16 -9.41 1.42
N LEU A 63 -18.59 -10.19 2.34
CA LEU A 63 -18.85 -10.05 3.78
C LEU A 63 -18.39 -8.67 4.31
N PHE A 64 -17.15 -8.28 4.04
CA PHE A 64 -16.60 -7.00 4.51
C PHE A 64 -17.29 -5.81 3.86
N ALA A 65 -17.54 -5.86 2.54
CA ALA A 65 -18.25 -4.81 1.82
C ALA A 65 -19.64 -4.58 2.43
N ALA A 66 -20.41 -5.64 2.69
CA ALA A 66 -21.73 -5.52 3.30
C ALA A 66 -21.70 -4.90 4.72
N VAL A 67 -20.69 -5.27 5.53
CA VAL A 67 -20.52 -4.70 6.88
C VAL A 67 -20.16 -3.22 6.81
N GLU A 68 -19.20 -2.84 5.96
CA GLU A 68 -18.75 -1.45 5.81
C GLU A 68 -19.82 -0.55 5.20
N LEU A 69 -20.57 -1.02 4.19
CA LEU A 69 -21.70 -0.28 3.61
C LEU A 69 -22.73 0.08 4.67
N LYS A 70 -23.07 -0.90 5.54
CA LYS A 70 -23.98 -0.68 6.66
C LYS A 70 -23.43 0.32 7.67
N TYR A 71 -22.14 0.24 7.99
CA TYR A 71 -21.50 1.18 8.92
C TYR A 71 -21.49 2.62 8.38
N ARG A 72 -21.38 2.78 7.05
CA ARG A 72 -21.34 4.09 6.37
C ARG A 72 -22.71 4.64 5.99
N GLU A 73 -23.78 3.89 6.22
CA GLU A 73 -25.13 4.24 5.76
C GLU A 73 -25.17 4.52 4.25
N CYS A 74 -24.37 3.78 3.48
CA CYS A 74 -24.25 3.94 2.03
C CYS A 74 -25.20 2.96 1.32
N GLU A 75 -26.11 3.47 0.49
CA GLU A 75 -27.13 2.66 -0.22
C GLU A 75 -26.61 1.92 -1.47
N VAL A 76 -25.29 1.84 -1.63
CA VAL A 76 -24.64 1.17 -2.77
C VAL A 76 -24.64 -0.35 -2.55
N SER A 77 -24.77 -1.13 -3.63
CA SER A 77 -24.65 -2.59 -3.56
C SER A 77 -23.18 -3.02 -3.45
N VAL A 78 -22.93 -4.29 -3.09
CA VAL A 78 -21.58 -4.87 -3.13
C VAL A 78 -20.97 -4.77 -4.54
N ASP A 79 -21.77 -4.92 -5.60
CA ASP A 79 -21.32 -4.70 -6.98
C ASP A 79 -20.89 -3.26 -7.23
N GLY A 80 -21.55 -2.27 -6.60
CA GLY A 80 -21.12 -0.88 -6.68
C GLY A 80 -19.80 -0.61 -5.95
N VAL A 81 -19.46 -1.39 -4.93
CA VAL A 81 -18.12 -1.36 -4.31
C VAL A 81 -17.07 -1.92 -5.26
N LEU A 82 -17.37 -3.03 -5.96
CA LEU A 82 -16.50 -3.55 -7.02
C LEU A 82 -16.31 -2.54 -8.15
N GLU A 83 -17.38 -1.84 -8.54
CA GLU A 83 -17.32 -0.79 -9.54
C GLU A 83 -16.42 0.37 -9.08
N ASP A 84 -16.55 0.83 -7.84
CA ASP A 84 -15.67 1.86 -7.27
C ASP A 84 -14.19 1.46 -7.28
N ILE A 85 -13.89 0.20 -6.94
CA ILE A 85 -12.54 -0.39 -7.05
C ILE A 85 -12.04 -0.34 -8.50
N TYR A 86 -12.87 -0.81 -9.44
CA TYR A 86 -12.52 -0.86 -10.86
C TYR A 86 -12.28 0.55 -11.43
N GLN A 87 -13.19 1.48 -11.18
CA GLN A 87 -13.12 2.86 -11.63
C GLN A 87 -11.91 3.60 -11.03
N THR A 88 -11.61 3.37 -9.76
CA THR A 88 -10.41 3.93 -9.12
C THR A 88 -9.13 3.35 -9.73
N ALA A 89 -9.07 2.04 -9.96
CA ALA A 89 -7.93 1.40 -10.61
C ALA A 89 -7.75 1.92 -12.05
N LEU A 90 -8.86 2.05 -12.80
CA LEU A 90 -8.89 2.60 -14.15
C LEU A 90 -8.38 4.04 -14.17
N CYS A 91 -8.81 4.87 -13.21
CA CYS A 91 -8.32 6.24 -13.01
C CYS A 91 -6.80 6.30 -12.83
N ILE A 92 -6.23 5.38 -12.06
CA ILE A 92 -4.78 5.32 -11.82
C ILE A 92 -4.04 4.96 -13.12
N VAL A 93 -4.42 3.87 -13.78
CA VAL A 93 -3.68 3.35 -14.95
C VAL A 93 -3.87 4.23 -16.20
N SER A 94 -5.03 4.86 -16.35
CA SER A 94 -5.34 5.79 -17.43
C SER A 94 -4.75 7.19 -17.20
N ARG A 95 -4.19 7.43 -16.01
CA ARG A 95 -3.72 8.75 -15.56
C ARG A 95 -4.82 9.83 -15.54
N GLY A 96 -6.01 9.44 -15.11
CA GLY A 96 -7.18 10.31 -14.99
C GLY A 96 -7.91 10.59 -16.31
N ILE A 97 -7.58 9.88 -17.39
CA ILE A 97 -8.27 10.02 -18.69
C ILE A 97 -9.61 9.27 -18.66
N GLU A 98 -9.61 8.09 -18.05
CA GLU A 98 -10.78 7.23 -17.85
C GLU A 98 -10.86 6.85 -16.38
N GLY A 99 -12.00 6.34 -15.91
CA GLY A 99 -12.17 5.98 -14.52
C GLY A 99 -12.73 7.11 -13.66
N GLU A 100 -13.49 6.75 -12.63
CA GLU A 100 -13.99 7.69 -11.62
C GLU A 100 -13.10 7.69 -10.38
N GLY A 101 -12.28 8.74 -10.23
CA GLY A 101 -11.40 8.91 -9.07
C GLY A 101 -10.76 10.30 -9.01
N ASN A 102 -10.23 10.68 -7.85
CA ASN A 102 -9.49 11.93 -7.68
C ASN A 102 -8.02 11.72 -8.07
N PHE A 103 -7.73 11.83 -9.37
CA PHE A 103 -6.39 11.52 -9.89
C PHE A 103 -5.27 12.37 -9.26
N GLU A 104 -5.51 13.64 -8.95
CA GLU A 104 -4.49 14.51 -8.34
C GLU A 104 -4.07 13.98 -6.94
N GLU A 105 -5.05 13.57 -6.14
CA GLU A 105 -4.80 12.95 -4.84
C GLU A 105 -4.13 11.58 -5.00
N LEU A 106 -4.62 10.74 -5.92
CA LEU A 106 -4.04 9.42 -6.17
C LEU A 106 -2.57 9.52 -6.62
N GLN A 107 -2.26 10.44 -7.54
CA GLN A 107 -0.90 10.71 -8.00
C GLN A 107 0.00 11.15 -6.84
N THR A 108 -0.50 12.02 -5.97
CA THR A 108 0.21 12.45 -4.76
C THR A 108 0.46 11.27 -3.81
N GLY A 109 -0.53 10.39 -3.64
CA GLY A 109 -0.41 9.16 -2.86
C GLY A 109 0.67 8.22 -3.42
N ILE A 110 0.69 8.00 -4.74
CA ILE A 110 1.70 7.16 -5.42
C ILE A 110 3.11 7.67 -5.13
N GLN A 111 3.35 8.98 -5.23
CA GLN A 111 4.65 9.57 -4.95
C GLN A 111 5.09 9.36 -3.49
N ARG A 112 4.15 9.41 -2.54
CA ARG A 112 4.42 9.20 -1.10
C ARG A 112 4.69 7.73 -0.79
N VAL A 113 3.85 6.82 -1.30
CA VAL A 113 3.99 5.36 -1.11
C VAL A 113 5.30 4.87 -1.71
N SER A 114 5.66 5.32 -2.91
CA SER A 114 6.94 4.99 -3.55
C SER A 114 8.12 5.32 -2.64
N ARG A 115 8.19 6.56 -2.11
CA ARG A 115 9.24 6.98 -1.17
C ARG A 115 9.26 6.15 0.11
N PHE A 116 8.09 5.82 0.64
CA PHE A 116 7.94 5.02 1.86
C PHE A 116 8.52 3.61 1.68
N ILE A 117 8.08 2.89 0.64
CA ILE A 117 8.55 1.52 0.33
C ILE A 117 10.07 1.50 0.13
N PHE A 118 10.61 2.46 -0.62
CA PHE A 118 12.06 2.54 -0.81
C PHE A 118 12.78 2.89 0.50
N SER A 119 12.25 3.79 1.33
CA SER A 119 12.88 4.14 2.61
C SER A 119 12.96 2.97 3.60
N GLU A 120 11.97 2.07 3.61
CA GLU A 120 12.04 0.86 4.43
C GLU A 120 13.19 -0.06 4.01
N THR A 121 13.46 -0.13 2.70
CA THR A 121 14.56 -0.93 2.13
C THR A 121 15.94 -0.36 2.48
N PHE A 122 16.05 0.96 2.71
CA PHE A 122 17.33 1.66 2.98
C PHE A 122 17.68 1.82 4.47
N HIS A 123 17.08 1.04 5.39
CA HIS A 123 17.57 0.96 6.78
C HIS A 123 18.94 0.26 6.85
N ILE A 124 20.00 0.95 6.41
CA ILE A 124 21.36 0.65 6.83
C ILE A 124 21.36 0.85 8.35
N SER A 125 21.39 -0.25 9.11
CA SER A 125 21.61 -0.17 10.55
C SER A 125 22.93 0.57 10.78
N THR A 126 22.81 1.86 11.08
CA THR A 126 23.95 2.73 11.33
C THR A 126 24.38 2.49 12.78
N LYS A 127 24.83 1.26 13.06
CA LYS A 127 25.53 0.87 14.30
C LYS A 127 26.81 0.08 14.00
N GLN A 128 27.34 0.20 12.79
CA GLN A 128 28.69 -0.27 12.45
C GLN A 128 29.49 0.82 11.72
N LEU A 129 29.39 2.06 12.17
CA LEU A 129 30.26 3.15 11.72
C LEU A 129 31.44 3.51 12.66
N PRO A 130 31.55 3.03 13.92
CA PRO A 130 32.80 3.28 14.68
C PRO A 130 33.98 2.34 14.35
N LEU A 131 33.81 1.28 13.56
CA LEU A 131 34.86 0.26 13.39
C LEU A 131 35.71 0.40 12.11
N LEU A 132 35.40 1.35 11.22
CA LEU A 132 36.17 1.58 9.99
C LEU A 132 37.14 2.79 10.06
N GLN A 133 37.26 3.45 11.21
CA GLN A 133 38.23 4.55 11.41
C GLN A 133 39.46 4.17 12.25
N LYS A 134 39.75 2.88 12.45
CA LYS A 134 40.99 2.42 13.13
C LYS A 134 41.77 1.38 12.33
N GLN A 135 41.96 1.60 11.04
CA GLN A 135 43.02 0.92 10.29
C GLN A 135 44.25 1.85 10.28
N PRO A 136 45.43 1.43 10.76
CA PRO A 136 46.62 2.27 10.75
C PRO A 136 47.03 2.56 9.30
N THR A 137 47.22 3.83 8.98
CA THR A 137 47.66 4.28 7.65
C THR A 137 49.09 3.78 7.38
N TRP A 138 49.34 3.32 6.16
CA TRP A 138 50.61 2.77 5.62
C TRP A 138 51.85 3.69 5.72
N GLN A 139 51.78 4.79 6.45
CA GLN A 139 52.87 5.75 6.67
C GLN A 139 53.77 5.39 7.87
N SER A 140 53.47 4.34 8.65
CA SER A 140 54.32 3.90 9.77
C SER A 140 55.37 2.84 9.42
N PHE A 141 55.53 2.48 8.15
CA PHE A 141 56.45 1.42 7.69
C PHE A 141 57.59 1.91 6.79
N TYR A 142 57.85 3.22 6.72
CA TYR A 142 58.99 3.79 5.98
C TYR A 142 59.91 4.56 6.93
N ASP A 143 61.01 3.93 7.34
CA ASP A 143 62.17 4.59 7.96
C ASP A 143 63.33 4.59 6.94
N PRO A 144 63.73 5.76 6.39
CA PRO A 144 64.78 5.84 5.38
C PRO A 144 66.19 5.91 6.01
N LYS A 145 66.50 4.98 6.93
CA LYS A 145 67.87 4.68 7.36
C LYS A 145 68.17 3.18 7.27
N MET A 146 68.25 2.70 6.03
CA MET A 146 69.16 1.63 5.60
C MET A 146 69.40 1.72 4.10
#